data_AF-T0GUP2-F1
#
_entry.id   AF-T0GUP2-F1
#
_cell.length_a   1.000
_cell.length_b   1.000
_cell.length_c   1.000
_cell.angle_alpha   90.00
_cell.angle_beta   90.00
_cell.angle_gamma   90.00
#
_symmetry.space_group_name_H-M   'P 1'
#
loop_
_entity.id
_entity.type
_entity.pdbx_description
1 polymer ?
#
loop_
_entity_poly.entity_id
_entity_poly.type
_entity_poly.pdbx_seq_one_letter_code
_entity_poly.pdbx_strand_id
1 'polypeptide(L)'
;MVLAFIAFVAWALLRTPSPEETAKNDQLMRDAQTRVRAERLVKSRLRDPSSAEFQHFGNGCGLVNAKNGFGGMAGEQGFIVTSDGVVALQGQSANFSKLWDAHCK
;
A
#
# COMPACT_ATOMS: atom_id res chain seq x y z
N MET A 1 -26.87 36.14 -25.46
CA MET A 1 -26.30 35.96 -24.10
C MET A 1 -26.81 34.72 -23.39
N VAL A 2 -28.11 34.44 -23.37
CA VAL A 2 -28.72 33.32 -22.60
C VAL A 2 -28.29 31.92 -23.09
N LEU A 3 -28.19 31.70 -24.40
CA LEU A 3 -27.80 30.39 -24.97
C LEU A 3 -26.36 29.98 -24.61
N ALA A 4 -25.44 30.95 -24.50
CA ALA A 4 -24.06 30.69 -24.10
C ALA A 4 -23.96 30.26 -22.63
N PHE A 5 -24.80 30.82 -21.75
CA PHE A 5 -24.90 30.40 -20.35
C PHE A 5 -25.45 28.98 -20.21
N ILE A 6 -26.49 28.62 -20.99
CA ILE A 6 -27.07 27.27 -20.96
C ILE A 6 -26.04 26.22 -21.41
N ALA A 7 -25.31 26.50 -22.51
CA ALA A 7 -24.26 25.60 -22.99
C ALA A 7 -23.11 25.43 -21.98
N PHE A 8 -22.74 26.51 -21.29
CA PHE A 8 -21.70 26.48 -20.26
C PHE A 8 -22.11 25.66 -19.03
N VAL A 9 -23.36 25.79 -18.58
CA VAL A 9 -23.90 25.01 -17.45
C VAL A 9 -24.03 23.52 -17.82
N ALA A 10 -24.56 23.20 -19.00
CA ALA A 10 -24.66 21.82 -19.47
C ALA A 10 -23.29 21.16 -19.61
N TRP A 11 -22.30 21.88 -20.14
CA TRP A 11 -20.92 21.42 -20.23
C TRP A 11 -20.27 21.24 -18.85
N ALA A 12 -20.55 22.14 -17.89
CA ALA A 12 -20.05 22.02 -16.52
C ALA A 12 -20.64 20.81 -15.77
N LEU A 13 -21.94 20.50 -15.97
CA LEU A 13 -22.61 19.36 -15.33
C LEU A 13 -22.09 18.01 -15.85
N LEU A 14 -21.80 17.90 -17.15
CA LEU A 14 -21.19 16.71 -17.76
C LEU A 14 -19.72 16.50 -17.40
N ARG A 15 -19.08 17.48 -16.77
CA ARG A 15 -17.65 17.42 -16.38
C ARG A 15 -17.43 17.01 -14.93
N THR A 16 -18.49 16.81 -14.16
CA THR A 16 -18.38 16.22 -12.82
C THR A 16 -17.91 14.77 -12.97
N PRO A 17 -16.90 14.32 -12.18
CA PRO A 17 -16.43 12.94 -12.27
C PRO A 17 -17.57 11.97 -11.96
N SER A 18 -17.64 10.88 -12.71
CA SER A 18 -18.66 9.85 -12.48
C SER A 18 -18.54 9.28 -11.05
N PRO A 19 -19.65 8.84 -10.43
CA PRO A 19 -19.61 8.12 -9.16
C PRO A 19 -18.65 6.91 -9.18
N GLU A 20 -18.53 6.25 -10.34
CA GLU A 20 -17.60 5.12 -10.54
C GLU A 20 -16.13 5.57 -10.44
N GLU A 21 -15.78 6.66 -11.14
CA GLU A 21 -14.42 7.21 -11.14
C GLU A 21 -14.02 7.68 -9.74
N THR A 22 -14.97 8.28 -9.03
CA THR A 22 -14.76 8.74 -7.64
C THR A 22 -14.48 7.55 -6.72
N ALA A 23 -15.30 6.50 -6.79
CA ALA A 23 -15.09 5.29 -5.99
C ALA A 23 -13.74 4.61 -6.29
N LYS A 24 -13.34 4.55 -7.56
CA LYS A 24 -12.03 4.03 -7.99
C LYS A 24 -10.88 4.88 -7.49
N ASN A 25 -10.98 6.21 -7.62
CA ASN A 25 -9.96 7.13 -7.12
C ASN A 25 -9.82 7.02 -5.59
N ASP A 26 -10.94 6.92 -4.87
CA ASP A 26 -10.94 6.73 -3.43
C ASP A 26 -10.30 5.39 -3.01
N GLN A 27 -10.54 4.32 -3.78
CA GLN A 27 -9.87 3.03 -3.58
C GLN A 27 -8.36 3.16 -3.80
N LEU A 28 -7.95 3.75 -4.93
CA LEU A 28 -6.53 3.97 -5.25
C LEU A 28 -5.83 4.80 -4.17
N MET A 29 -6.48 5.85 -3.66
CA MET A 29 -5.93 6.68 -2.59
C MET A 29 -5.80 5.90 -1.27
N ARG A 30 -6.78 5.06 -0.92
CA ARG A 30 -6.69 4.18 0.26
C ARG A 30 -5.56 3.16 0.12
N ASP A 31 -5.40 2.57 -1.06
CA ASP A 31 -4.34 1.60 -1.33
C ASP A 31 -2.97 2.26 -1.26
N ALA A 32 -2.81 3.45 -1.84
CA ALA A 32 -1.59 4.23 -1.76
C ALA A 32 -1.24 4.61 -0.31
N GLN A 33 -2.21 5.06 0.47
CA GLN A 33 -2.01 5.38 1.89
C GLN A 33 -1.63 4.12 2.70
N THR A 34 -2.32 3.01 2.45
CA THR A 34 -2.03 1.72 3.09
C THR A 34 -0.61 1.27 2.78
N ARG A 35 -0.19 1.38 1.51
CA ARG A 35 1.16 1.06 1.07
C ARG A 35 2.21 1.92 1.75
N VAL A 36 2.06 3.25 1.72
CA VAL A 36 3.02 4.19 2.35
C VAL A 36 3.14 3.93 3.85
N ARG A 37 2.01 3.67 4.53
CA ARG A 37 2.00 3.35 5.97
C ARG A 37 2.72 2.03 6.24
N ALA A 38 2.41 0.99 5.47
CA ALA A 38 3.00 -0.33 5.65
C ALA A 38 4.50 -0.32 5.36
N GLU A 39 4.94 0.30 4.27
CA GLU A 39 6.37 0.44 3.94
C GLU A 39 7.12 1.15 5.06
N ARG A 40 6.56 2.23 5.63
CA ARG A 40 7.16 2.93 6.78
C ARG A 40 7.31 2.01 8.00
N LEU A 41 6.26 1.26 8.33
CA LEU A 41 6.24 0.37 9.48
C LEU A 41 7.23 -0.80 9.30
N VAL A 42 7.27 -1.40 8.11
CA VAL A 42 8.23 -2.46 7.78
C VAL A 42 9.66 -1.93 7.82
N LYS A 43 9.93 -0.78 7.20
CA LYS A 43 11.24 -0.12 7.24
C LYS A 43 11.76 0.08 8.66
N SER A 44 10.89 0.38 9.62
CA SER A 44 11.29 0.54 11.04
C SER A 44 11.82 -0.74 11.70
N ARG A 45 11.59 -1.91 11.09
CA ARG A 45 12.03 -3.23 11.58
C ARG A 45 13.21 -3.82 10.79
N LEU A 46 13.63 -3.18 9.70
CA LEU A 46 14.74 -3.65 8.88
C LEU A 46 16.08 -3.13 9.40
N ARG A 47 17.15 -3.88 9.11
CA ARG A 47 18.51 -3.51 9.49
C ARG A 47 19.02 -2.32 8.68
N ASP A 48 18.78 -2.30 7.38
CA ASP A 48 19.02 -1.16 6.48
C ASP A 48 17.72 -0.76 5.78
N PRO A 49 16.96 0.20 6.34
CA PRO A 49 15.67 0.64 5.79
C PRO A 49 15.77 1.34 4.43
N SER A 50 16.94 1.92 4.12
CA SER A 50 17.17 2.68 2.88
C SER A 50 17.35 1.78 1.67
N SER A 51 17.85 0.56 1.89
CA SER A 51 18.01 -0.49 0.88
C SER A 51 16.74 -1.32 0.63
N ALA A 52 15.64 -0.98 1.28
CA ALA A 52 14.44 -1.82 1.28
C ALA A 52 13.71 -1.78 -0.07
N GLU A 53 13.57 -2.95 -0.68
CA GLU A 53 12.82 -3.19 -1.91
C GLU A 53 11.54 -3.98 -1.59
N PHE A 54 10.39 -3.45 -2.00
CA PHE A 54 9.07 -4.03 -1.72
C PHE A 54 8.47 -4.62 -3.00
N GLN A 55 7.99 -5.87 -2.91
CA GLN A 55 7.35 -6.59 -4.00
C GLN A 55 6.04 -7.23 -3.55
N HIS A 56 5.16 -7.53 -4.51
CA HIS A 56 3.87 -8.20 -4.28
C HIS A 56 3.02 -7.60 -3.15
N PHE A 57 2.98 -6.26 -3.06
CA PHE A 57 2.23 -5.55 -2.02
C PHE A 57 0.72 -5.61 -2.28
N GLY A 58 -0.05 -6.16 -1.34
CA GLY A 58 -1.51 -6.15 -1.36
C GLY A 58 -2.10 -6.40 0.02
N ASN A 59 -3.17 -5.67 0.39
CA ASN A 59 -3.90 -5.84 1.66
C ASN A 59 -3.03 -5.82 2.93
N GLY A 60 -1.90 -5.11 2.92
CA GLY A 60 -0.97 -5.06 4.06
C GLY A 60 0.05 -6.19 4.10
N CYS A 61 0.03 -7.10 3.13
CA CYS A 61 0.99 -8.19 2.96
C CYS A 61 1.91 -7.95 1.77
N GLY A 62 3.09 -8.55 1.80
CA GLY A 62 3.99 -8.54 0.65
C GLY A 62 5.37 -9.11 0.97
N LEU A 63 6.30 -8.92 0.06
CA LEU A 63 7.69 -9.32 0.19
C LEU A 63 8.58 -8.08 0.33
N VAL A 64 9.58 -8.17 1.18
CA VAL A 64 10.60 -7.13 1.33
C VAL A 64 11.99 -7.77 1.27
N ASN A 65 12.90 -7.13 0.55
CA ASN A 65 14.32 -7.48 0.56
C ASN A 65 15.12 -6.25 1.01
N ALA A 66 16.08 -6.44 1.92
CA ALA A 66 16.93 -5.36 2.43
C ALA A 66 18.31 -5.89 2.80
N LYS A 67 19.28 -4.99 2.87
CA LYS A 67 20.64 -5.32 3.29
C LYS A 67 20.70 -5.76 4.75
N ASN A 68 21.56 -6.73 5.02
CA ASN A 68 21.95 -7.15 6.36
C ASN A 68 23.08 -6.27 6.91
N GLY A 69 23.52 -6.56 8.14
CA GLY A 69 24.61 -5.81 8.79
C GLY A 69 25.97 -5.88 8.11
N PHE A 70 26.15 -6.76 7.12
CA PHE A 70 27.38 -6.92 6.34
C PHE A 70 27.29 -6.20 4.98
N GLY A 71 26.19 -5.50 4.69
CA GLY A 71 26.01 -4.71 3.47
C GLY A 71 25.50 -5.49 2.25
N GLY A 72 25.29 -6.81 2.36
CA GLY A 72 24.69 -7.65 1.33
C GLY A 72 23.19 -7.82 1.51
N MET A 73 22.45 -8.09 0.43
CA MET A 73 21.00 -8.38 0.50
C MET A 73 20.76 -9.64 1.32
N ALA A 74 19.79 -9.57 2.25
CA ALA A 74 19.45 -10.69 3.12
C ALA A 74 18.56 -11.75 2.42
N GLY A 75 17.97 -11.40 1.28
CA GLY A 75 16.96 -12.20 0.59
C GLY A 75 15.55 -11.66 0.83
N GLU A 76 14.62 -12.06 -0.04
CA GLU A 76 13.21 -11.72 0.14
C GLU A 76 12.63 -12.43 1.37
N GLN A 77 11.92 -11.65 2.19
CA GLN A 77 11.18 -12.12 3.35
C GLN A 77 9.76 -11.56 3.31
N GLY A 78 8.79 -12.38 3.71
CA GLY A 78 7.41 -11.93 3.84
C GLY A 78 7.22 -10.94 4.98
N PHE A 79 6.33 -9.98 4.81
CA PHE A 79 5.88 -9.08 5.85
C PHE A 79 4.35 -8.99 5.91
N ILE A 80 3.82 -8.76 7.11
CA ILE A 80 2.40 -8.52 7.37
C ILE A 80 2.30 -7.24 8.15
N VAL A 81 1.46 -6.32 7.69
CA VAL A 81 1.06 -5.10 8.38
C VAL A 81 -0.45 -5.13 8.55
N THR A 82 -0.87 -5.17 9.81
CA THR A 82 -2.28 -5.12 10.19
C THR A 82 -2.76 -3.66 10.32
N SER A 83 -4.08 -3.46 10.33
CA SER A 83 -4.70 -2.12 10.40
C SER A 83 -4.38 -1.36 11.69
N ASP A 84 -4.16 -2.08 12.80
CA ASP A 84 -3.68 -1.57 14.09
C ASP A 84 -2.17 -1.27 14.11
N GLY A 85 -1.44 -1.56 13.02
CA GLY A 85 -0.03 -1.21 12.84
C GLY A 85 0.95 -2.24 13.40
N VAL A 86 0.50 -3.45 13.72
CA VAL A 86 1.39 -4.56 14.07
C VAL A 86 2.13 -5.01 12.81
N VAL A 87 3.45 -5.20 12.94
CA VAL A 87 4.33 -5.69 11.86
C VAL A 87 4.85 -7.06 12.24
N ALA A 88 4.58 -8.05 11.40
CA ALA A 88 5.19 -9.37 11.49
C ALA A 88 6.13 -9.56 10.30
N LEU A 89 7.40 -9.87 10.56
CA LEU A 89 8.37 -10.25 9.54
C LEU A 89 8.61 -11.76 9.60
N GLN A 90 8.77 -12.37 8.43
CA GLN A 90 9.16 -13.76 8.31
C GLN A 90 10.51 -13.98 8.98
N GLY A 91 10.61 -14.99 9.84
CA GLY A 91 11.82 -15.26 10.63
C GLY A 91 11.98 -14.43 11.91
N GLN A 92 11.17 -13.38 12.13
CA GLN A 92 11.17 -12.60 13.38
C GLN A 92 9.96 -12.89 14.28
N SER A 93 8.91 -13.52 13.74
CA SER A 93 7.70 -13.84 14.50
C SER A 93 7.38 -15.33 14.43
N ALA A 94 7.20 -15.95 15.60
CA ALA A 94 6.89 -17.38 15.70
C ALA A 94 5.54 -17.75 15.04
N ASN A 95 4.60 -16.82 15.02
CA ASN A 95 3.26 -17.01 14.46
C ASN A 95 3.13 -16.53 13.01
N PHE A 96 4.25 -16.19 12.34
CA PHE A 96 4.21 -15.62 10.99
C PHE A 96 3.37 -16.45 10.02
N SER A 97 3.64 -17.76 9.94
CA SER A 97 2.94 -18.65 8.99
C SER A 97 1.43 -18.65 9.20
N LYS A 98 0.99 -18.71 10.47
CA LYS A 98 -0.43 -18.71 10.82
C LYS A 98 -1.10 -17.38 10.46
N LEU A 99 -0.42 -16.26 10.70
CA LEU A 99 -0.93 -14.93 10.36
C LEU A 99 -0.96 -14.72 8.85
N TRP A 100 0.06 -15.20 8.14
CA TRP A 100 0.15 -15.12 6.69
C TRP A 100 -1.01 -15.88 6.03
N ASP A 101 -1.28 -17.09 6.49
CA ASP A 101 -2.39 -17.91 5.98
C ASP A 101 -3.77 -17.30 6.26
N ALA A 102 -3.92 -16.56 7.35
CA ALA A 102 -5.19 -15.96 7.75
C ALA A 102 -5.47 -14.60 7.07
N HIS A 103 -4.43 -13.85 6.70
CA HIS A 103 -4.56 -12.46 6.26
C HIS A 103 -4.04 -12.16 4.85
N CYS A 104 -3.15 -13.01 4.31
CA CYS A 104 -2.40 -12.72 3.08
C CYS A 104 -2.69 -13.70 1.93
N LYS A 105 -3.49 -14.74 2.18
CA LYS A 105 -3.98 -15.68 1.16
C LYS A 105 -5.39 -15.32 0.70
#